data_AF-A0A9E9LWB9-F1
#
_entry.id   AF-A0A9E9LWB9-F1
#
_cell.length_a   1.000
_cell.length_b   1.000
_cell.length_c   1.000
_cell.angle_alpha   90.00
_cell.angle_beta   90.00
_cell.angle_gamma   90.00
#
_symmetry.space_group_name_H-M   'P 1'
#
loop_
_entity.id
_entity.type
_entity.pdbx_description
1 polymer ?
#
loop_
_entity_poly.entity_id
_entity_poly.type
_entity_poly.pdbx_seq_one_letter_code
_entity_poly.pdbx_strand_id
1 'polypeptide(L)' 'MPMPKAKKGESKQGFISRCIARLTKDERDKFPAREQRAAICYSEWGETPEERKKYDAARKRKREKMH' A
#
# COMPACT_ATOMS: atom_id res chain seq x y z
N MET A 1 -1.43 15.64 3.62
CA MET A 1 -1.45 15.17 5.02
C MET A 1 -0.35 14.12 5.21
N PRO A 2 0.20 13.91 6.41
CA PRO A 2 1.09 12.78 6.64
C PRO A 2 0.35 11.47 6.43
N MET A 3 0.98 10.53 5.71
CA MET A 3 0.43 9.20 5.50
C MET A 3 0.28 8.46 6.83
N PRO A 4 -0.79 7.66 7.01
CA PRO A 4 -0.97 6.90 8.22
C PRO A 4 0.18 5.90 8.36
N LYS A 5 0.85 5.90 9.52
CA LYS A 5 1.84 4.88 9.87
C LYS A 5 1.15 3.63 10.42
N ALA A 6 1.78 2.48 10.20
CA ALA A 6 1.39 1.24 10.85
C ALA A 6 1.42 1.40 12.37
N LYS A 7 0.38 0.94 13.08
CA LYS A 7 0.45 0.85 14.56
C LYS A 7 1.23 -0.40 14.97
N LYS A 8 1.92 -0.33 16.10
CA LYS A 8 2.62 -1.50 16.67
C LYS A 8 1.58 -2.59 16.99
N GLY A 9 1.74 -3.77 16.40
CA GLY A 9 0.82 -4.90 16.58
C GLY A 9 -0.45 -4.86 15.70
N GLU A 10 -0.58 -3.89 14.79
CA GLU A 10 -1.67 -3.89 13.82
C GLU A 10 -1.47 -4.96 12.75
N SER A 11 -2.56 -5.56 12.28
CA SER A 11 -2.51 -6.46 11.14
C SER A 11 -2.40 -5.66 9.83
N LYS A 12 -1.67 -6.20 8.86
CA LYS A 12 -1.54 -5.62 7.52
C LYS A 12 -2.89 -5.27 6.92
N GLN A 13 -3.84 -6.17 7.00
CA GLN A 13 -5.19 -5.95 6.46
C GLN A 13 -5.92 -4.83 7.20
N GLY A 14 -5.75 -4.73 8.51
CA GLY A 14 -6.31 -3.64 9.33
C GLY A 14 -5.76 -2.28 8.90
N PHE A 15 -4.44 -2.18 8.72
CA PHE A 15 -3.81 -0.95 8.26
C PHE A 15 -4.26 -0.54 6.86
N ILE A 16 -4.23 -1.47 5.91
CA ILE A 16 -4.62 -1.20 4.52
C ILE A 16 -6.07 -0.71 4.47
N SER A 17 -6.96 -1.35 5.23
CA SER A 17 -8.36 -0.92 5.33
C SER A 17 -8.49 0.52 5.84
N ARG A 18 -7.81 0.86 6.96
CA ARG A 18 -7.83 2.24 7.50
C ARG A 18 -7.20 3.25 6.56
N CYS A 19 -6.10 2.88 5.90
CA CYS A 19 -5.39 3.78 5.01
C CYS A 19 -6.24 4.09 3.76
N ILE A 20 -6.87 3.09 3.16
CA ILE A 20 -7.79 3.30 2.03
C ILE A 20 -9.00 4.13 2.46
N ALA A 21 -9.59 3.83 3.63
CA ALA A 21 -10.72 4.60 4.16
C ALA A 21 -10.36 6.09 4.34
N ARG A 22 -9.14 6.36 4.85
CA ARG A 22 -8.64 7.72 5.02
C ARG A 22 -8.40 8.42 3.70
N LEU A 23 -7.70 7.78 2.76
CA LEU A 23 -7.48 8.34 1.42
C LEU A 23 -8.79 8.56 0.66
N THR A 24 -9.80 7.71 0.87
CA THR A 24 -11.13 7.87 0.26
C THR A 24 -11.88 9.07 0.83
N LYS A 25 -11.61 9.45 2.09
CA LYS A 25 -12.22 10.60 2.74
C LYS A 25 -11.47 11.91 2.45
N ASP A 26 -10.15 11.87 2.54
CA ASP A 26 -9.29 13.06 2.52
C ASP A 26 -8.71 13.38 1.13
N GLU A 27 -8.56 12.38 0.25
CA GLU A 27 -7.81 12.50 -1.00
C GLU A 27 -8.57 11.84 -2.18
N ARG A 28 -9.91 11.80 -2.09
CA ARG A 28 -10.77 11.15 -3.09
C ARG A 28 -10.56 11.72 -4.49
N ASP A 29 -10.42 13.04 -4.57
CA ASP A 29 -10.31 13.76 -5.84
C ASP A 29 -8.90 13.62 -6.45
N LYS A 30 -7.87 13.41 -5.63
CA LYS A 30 -6.49 13.16 -6.10
C LYS A 30 -6.26 11.72 -6.52
N PHE A 31 -6.92 10.78 -5.85
CA PHE A 31 -6.81 9.35 -6.14
C PHE A 31 -8.19 8.75 -6.34
N PRO A 32 -8.86 8.98 -7.48
CA PRO A 32 -10.25 8.55 -7.69
C PRO A 32 -10.38 7.02 -7.65
N ALA A 33 -9.39 6.31 -8.20
CA ALA A 33 -9.38 4.86 -8.24
C ALA A 33 -9.00 4.26 -6.87
N ARG A 34 -9.80 3.29 -6.41
CA ARG A 34 -9.52 2.55 -5.18
C ARG A 34 -8.18 1.80 -5.24
N GLU A 35 -7.79 1.33 -6.43
CA GLU A 35 -6.52 0.64 -6.66
C GLU A 35 -5.30 1.54 -6.45
N GLN A 36 -5.38 2.82 -6.85
CA GLN A 36 -4.33 3.81 -6.59
C GLN A 36 -4.17 4.03 -5.09
N ARG A 37 -5.29 4.23 -4.38
CA ARG A 37 -5.29 4.36 -2.91
C ARG A 37 -4.71 3.12 -2.23
N ALA A 38 -5.10 1.93 -2.70
CA ALA A 38 -4.57 0.67 -2.18
C ALA A 38 -3.05 0.55 -2.43
N ALA A 39 -2.57 0.86 -3.63
CA ALA A 39 -1.14 0.81 -3.96
C ALA A 39 -0.30 1.70 -3.03
N ILE A 40 -0.76 2.94 -2.79
CA ILE A 40 -0.09 3.86 -1.86
C ILE A 40 -0.10 3.27 -0.45
N CYS A 41 -1.23 2.76 0.03
CA CYS A 41 -1.30 2.13 1.34
C CYS A 41 -0.40 0.89 1.47
N TYR A 42 -0.27 0.07 0.42
CA TYR A 42 0.66 -1.05 0.44
C TYR A 42 2.13 -0.59 0.45
N SER A 43 2.44 0.51 -0.23
CA SER A 43 3.78 1.13 -0.16
C SER A 43 4.11 1.66 1.24
N GLU A 44 3.16 2.33 1.90
CA GLU A 44 3.36 2.86 3.26
C GLU A 44 3.39 1.78 4.36
N TRP A 45 2.69 0.66 4.14
CA TRP A 45 2.74 -0.47 5.08
C TRP A 45 4.12 -1.16 5.07
N GLY A 46 4.72 -1.25 3.89
CA GLY A 46 5.81 -2.18 3.58
C GLY A 46 7.19 -1.54 3.50
N GLU A 47 7.57 -0.69 4.46
CA GLU A 47 8.96 -0.25 4.61
C GLU A 47 9.61 -0.80 5.88
N THR A 48 9.77 -2.12 5.95
CA THR A 48 11.11 -2.62 6.24
C THR A 48 11.82 -2.88 4.90
N PRO A 49 13.11 -2.54 4.76
CA PRO A 49 13.86 -2.73 3.51
C PRO A 49 13.81 -4.16 2.97
N GLU A 50 13.65 -5.15 3.85
CA GLU A 50 13.59 -6.57 3.50
C GLU A 50 12.25 -6.98 2.88
N GLU A 51 11.12 -6.46 3.38
CA GLU A 51 9.81 -6.73 2.79
C GLU A 51 9.67 -6.06 1.42
N ARG A 52 10.24 -4.86 1.26
CA ARG A 52 10.31 -4.15 -0.03
C ARG A 52 11.06 -4.97 -1.08
N LYS A 53 12.23 -5.54 -0.74
CA LYS A 53 12.99 -6.43 -1.63
C LYS A 53 12.17 -7.65 -2.08
N LYS A 54 11.38 -8.26 -1.19
CA LYS A 54 10.52 -9.41 -1.53
C LYS A 54 9.36 -9.00 -2.44
N TYR A 55 8.73 -7.85 -2.19
CA TYR A 55 7.64 -7.34 -3.03
C TYR A 55 8.11 -6.93 -4.43
N ASP A 56 9.25 -6.24 -4.54
CA ASP A 56 9.85 -5.88 -5.82
C ASP A 56 10.29 -7.13 -6.60
N ALA A 57 10.87 -8.13 -5.92
CA ALA A 57 11.20 -9.41 -6.54
C ALA A 57 9.95 -10.16 -7.05
N ALA A 58 8.86 -10.15 -6.27
CA ALA A 58 7.59 -10.77 -6.68
C ALA A 58 6.93 -10.03 -7.85
N ARG A 59 6.98 -8.70 -7.86
CA ARG A 59 6.45 -7.87 -8.96
C ARG A 59 7.27 -8.05 -10.24
N LYS A 60 8.60 -8.12 -10.14
CA LYS A 60 9.50 -8.40 -11.27
C LYS A 60 9.19 -9.76 -11.89
N ARG A 61 9.07 -10.82 -11.07
CA ARG A 61 8.67 -12.16 -11.51
C ARG A 61 7.31 -12.18 -12.20
N LYS A 62 6.31 -11.44 -11.68
CA LYS A 62 4.97 -11.38 -12.28
C LYS A 62 4.97 -10.65 -13.62
N ARG A 63 5.83 -9.65 -13.78
CA ARG A 63 6.00 -8.90 -15.04
C ARG A 63 6.78 -9.68 -16.10
N GLU A 64 7.79 -10.47 -15.71
CA GLU A 64 8.51 -11.39 -16.60
C GLU A 64 7.65 -12.58 -17.05
N LYS A 65 6.70 -13.05 -16.23
CA LYS A 65 5.79 -14.14 -16.60
C LYS A 65 4.64 -13.74 -17.53
N MET A 66 4.47 -12.43 -17.77
CA MET A 66 3.39 -11.87 -18.59
C MET A 66 3.87 -11.47 -19.99
N HIS A 67 5.12 -11.81 -20.32
CA HIS A 67 5.80 -11.56 -21.59
C HIS A 67 6.45 -12.86 -22.09
#